data_AF-A0A660U5B5-F1
#
_entry.id   AF-A0A660U5B5-F1
#
_cell.length_a   1.000
_cell.length_b   1.000
_cell.length_c   1.000
_cell.angle_alpha   90.00
_cell.angle_beta   90.00
_cell.angle_gamma   90.00
#
_symmetry.space_group_name_H-M   'P 1'
#
loop_
_entity.id
_entity.type
_entity.pdbx_description
1 polymer ?
#
loop_
_entity_poly.entity_id
_entity_poly.type
_entity_poly.pdbx_seq_one_letter_code
_entity_poly.pdbx_strand_id
1 'polypeptide(L)' 'MMEMRRCRCGVVGVGYVGLPLITAMAKSGFVCVGIDVDAERVRKLNAGESYIED' A
#
# COMPACT_ATOMS: atom_id res chain seq x y z
N MET A 1 -8.41 -21.88 18.60
CA MET A 1 -7.24 -21.12 18.12
C MET A 1 -7.58 -20.64 16.72
N MET A 2 -7.59 -19.32 16.47
CA MET A 2 -7.81 -18.83 15.10
C MET A 2 -6.53 -19.08 14.29
N GLU A 3 -6.69 -19.70 13.13
CA GLU A 3 -5.59 -19.95 12.21
C GLU A 3 -5.33 -18.67 11.42
N MET A 4 -4.14 -18.09 11.58
CA MET A 4 -3.75 -16.83 10.95
C MET A 4 -3.45 -17.09 9.47
N ARG A 5 -4.49 -17.06 8.63
CA ARG A 5 -4.34 -17.21 7.18
C ARG A 5 -3.51 -16.04 6.65
N ARG A 6 -2.31 -16.32 6.14
CA ARG A 6 -1.50 -15.35 5.38
C ARG A 6 -2.33 -14.84 4.21
N CYS A 7 -2.88 -13.63 4.36
CA CYS A 7 -3.68 -12.96 3.34
C CYS A 7 -2.82 -11.89 2.66
N ARG A 8 -2.88 -11.82 1.34
CA ARG A 8 -2.29 -10.74 0.56
C ARG A 8 -3.36 -9.69 0.26
N CYS A 9 -3.05 -8.44 0.54
CA CYS A 9 -3.91 -7.27 0.24
C CYS A 9 -3.52 -6.63 -1.09
N GLY A 10 -4.51 -6.17 -1.84
CA GLY A 10 -4.30 -5.33 -3.01
C GLY A 10 -5.09 -4.03 -2.86
N VAL A 11 -4.48 -2.89 -3.19
CA VAL A 11 -5.16 -1.59 -3.26
C VAL A 11 -4.96 -1.01 -4.65
N VAL A 12 -6.06 -0.68 -5.33
CA VAL A 12 -6.06 -0.03 -6.65
C VAL A 12 -6.35 1.46 -6.45
N GLY A 13 -5.44 2.29 -6.92
CA GLY A 13 -5.34 3.72 -6.61
C GLY A 13 -4.60 3.93 -5.29
N VAL A 14 -3.32 4.29 -5.35
CA VAL A 14 -2.49 4.57 -4.16
C VAL A 14 -2.29 6.07 -3.94
N GLY A 15 -3.29 6.88 -4.29
CA GLY A 15 -3.34 8.31 -3.99
C GLY A 15 -3.64 8.60 -2.52
N TYR A 16 -4.23 9.77 -2.26
CA TYR A 16 -4.45 10.31 -0.91
C TYR A 16 -5.14 9.34 0.08
N VAL A 17 -6.12 8.55 -0.36
CA VAL A 17 -6.79 7.56 0.51
C VAL A 17 -6.11 6.20 0.48
N GLY A 18 -5.67 5.78 -0.70
CA GLY A 18 -5.12 4.45 -0.92
C GLY A 18 -3.76 4.23 -0.26
N LEU A 19 -2.89 5.24 -0.25
CA LEU A 19 -1.57 5.13 0.37
C LEU A 19 -1.65 5.00 1.90
N PRO A 20 -2.41 5.81 2.65
CA PRO A 20 -2.60 5.59 4.08
C PRO A 20 -3.23 4.24 4.39
N LEU A 21 -4.22 3.80 3.59
CA LEU A 21 -4.89 2.51 3.76
C LEU A 21 -3.91 1.34 3.62
N ILE A 22 -3.17 1.29 2.51
CA ILE A 22 -2.21 0.19 2.27
C ILE A 22 -1.07 0.22 3.29
N THR A 23 -0.66 1.42 3.74
CA THR A 23 0.35 1.59 4.80
C THR A 23 -0.15 1.05 6.13
N ALA A 24 -1.39 1.33 6.52
CA ALA A 24 -1.98 0.80 7.75
C ALA A 24 -2.09 -0.73 7.73
N MET A 25 -2.49 -1.31 6.59
CA MET A 25 -2.52 -2.76 6.39
C MET A 25 -1.11 -3.37 6.48
N ALA A 26 -0.12 -2.78 5.82
CA ALA A 26 1.27 -3.23 5.89
C ALA A 26 1.82 -3.16 7.32
N LYS A 27 1.57 -2.06 8.05
CA LYS A 27 1.93 -1.91 9.47
C LYS A 27 1.24 -2.94 10.37
N SER A 28 0.08 -3.46 9.97
CA SER A 28 -0.65 -4.51 10.68
C SER A 28 -0.14 -5.93 10.35
N GLY A 29 0.93 -6.05 9.56
CA GLY A 29 1.61 -7.31 9.24
C GLY A 29 1.10 -8.01 7.98
N PHE A 30 0.25 -7.36 7.17
CA PHE A 30 -0.19 -7.92 5.90
C PHE A 30 0.84 -7.65 4.78
N VAL A 31 0.95 -8.60 3.85
CA VAL A 31 1.71 -8.40 2.60
C VAL A 31 0.79 -7.71 1.60
N CYS A 32 1.06 -6.44 1.29
CA CYS A 32 0.22 -5.66 0.37
C CYS A 32 0.89 -5.35 -0.97
N VAL A 33 0.06 -5.14 -2.00
CA VAL A 33 0.46 -4.65 -3.33
C VAL A 33 -0.39 -3.43 -3.68
N GLY A 34 0.25 -2.32 -4.04
CA GLY A 34 -0.40 -1.11 -4.54
C GLY A 34 -0.37 -1.08 -6.06
N ILE A 35 -1.46 -0.64 -6.70
CA ILE A 35 -1.55 -0.47 -8.15
C ILE A 35 -2.02 0.95 -8.43
N ASP A 36 -1.30 1.69 -9.26
CA ASP A 36 -1.73 3.01 -9.75
C ASP A 36 -1.56 3.10 -11.27
N VAL A 37 -2.32 3.99 -11.89
CA VAL A 37 -2.16 4.34 -13.31
C VAL A 37 -1.01 5.34 -13.51
N ASP A 38 -0.67 6.10 -12.49
CA ASP A 38 0.43 7.06 -12.51
C ASP A 38 1.76 6.35 -12.25
N ALA A 39 2.52 6.12 -13.32
CA ALA A 39 3.81 5.45 -13.27
C ALA A 39 4.87 6.23 -12.45
N GLU A 40 4.76 7.56 -12.34
CA GLU A 40 5.70 8.35 -11.54
C GLU A 40 5.46 8.13 -10.05
N ARG A 41 4.19 8.14 -9.61
CA ARG A 41 3.81 7.81 -8.23
C ARG A 41 4.29 6.42 -7.82
N VAL A 42 4.07 5.43 -8.69
CA VAL A 42 4.53 4.05 -8.45
C VAL A 42 6.05 3.99 -8.28
N ARG A 43 6.82 4.70 -9.14
CA ARG A 43 8.29 4.75 -9.01
C ARG A 43 8.74 5.39 -7.70
N LYS A 44 8.17 6.55 -7.32
CA LYS A 44 8.52 7.24 -6.07
C LYS A 44 8.24 6.36 -4.86
N LEU A 45 7.04 5.76 -4.77
CA LEU A 45 6.69 4.87 -3.66
C LEU A 45 7.60 3.65 -3.58
N ASN A 46 7.97 3.04 -4.71
CA ASN A 46 8.90 1.91 -4.72
C ASN A 46 10.34 2.32 -4.34
N ALA A 47 10.70 3.60 -4.51
CA ALA A 47 11.96 4.18 -4.02
C ALA A 47 11.90 4.58 -2.53
N GLY A 48 10.76 4.42 -1.86
CA GLY A 48 10.55 4.85 -0.47
C GLY A 48 10.25 6.34 -0.32
N GLU A 49 9.97 7.03 -1.41
CA GLU A 49 9.62 8.46 -1.43
C GLU A 49 8.09 8.62 -1.37
N SER A 50 7.59 9.27 -0.31
CA SER A 50 6.20 9.71 -0.28
C SER A 50 6.03 10.95 -1.16
N TYR A 51 4.96 10.98 -1.94
CA TYR A 51 4.57 12.14 -2.75
C TYR A 51 3.32 12.84 -2.21
N ILE A 52 2.72 12.30 -1.14
CA ILE A 52 1.70 12.99 -0.34
C ILE A 52 2.36 13.51 0.94
N GLU A 53 2.12 14.77 1.24
CA GLU A 53 2.34 15.34 2.57
C GLU A 53 1.15 14.91 3.44
N ASP A 54 1.43 14.40 4.64
CA ASP A 54 0.43 13.91 5.61
C ASP A 54 -0.58 14.99 6.01
#